data_AF-A0A931QWY6-F1
#
_entry.id   AF-A0A931QWY6-F1
#
_cell.length_a   1.000
_cell.length_b   1.000
_cell.length_c   1.000
_cell.angle_alpha   90.00
_cell.angle_beta   90.00
_cell.angle_gamma   90.00
#
_symmetry.space_group_name_H-M   'P 1'
#
loop_
_entity.id
_entity.type
_entity.pdbx_description
1 polymer ?
#
loop_
_entity_poly.entity_id
_entity_poly.type
_entity_poly.pdbx_seq_one_letter_code
_entity_poly.pdbx_strand_id
1 'polypeptide(L)'
;MHWKLKAGSNMYLKSIELSGFKSFAKKNGFEFNSPISAIVGPNGSGKSNVAEAFRFVLGEQSIKSMRGKRGEDLIWNGAASEPRANRASVKVIFDNSRKVFSNVDFSEVTIERVVHRDGLNEYLINGSQVRLKDVLELLAGAHIGISSHHIISQGEADKILSALPKDRKSIVEDALGLKIYQYKRLESERKLQKTFENIGQVEALRKELAPHLKFLQRQTEKLTKTESLREELIAVSKEYFQHKTPASPELAKLDGIIMAEEGLIEREKKLALSDEHKTVRLKEVEGLYQEVSKLNEVGLIIKRIGEFIRERKHDGHSESVAEAEARIEKLKKEREKLEEAEFKRELVEVERLVGKLSWDRGKLLDETWDKQEERRRTLERLKMRLEDSDISGSGEIQKEYRETSERDAFLERELSDLDKSAKSLEDIIKDLERRLAVEFNTGLEKINKEFGKMFATMFGGGEAEFILTKESAESEGDEEVSVEEGLDIKVSLPKKKIKSLMMLSGGERALTSIALIFAISQVNPPPFIILDETDAALDESNSKKYGDLVEILSKHSQLILITHNRETMSRAGIIYGVTMGSSGVSKLLSISFDQAVEVAK
;
A
#
# COMPACT_ATOMS: atom_id res chain seq x y z
N MET A 1 11.58 -3.12 -29.44
CA MET A 1 12.54 -2.15 -29.99
C MET A 1 13.57 -2.90 -30.83
N HIS A 2 13.59 -2.71 -32.15
CA HIS A 2 14.59 -3.34 -33.04
C HIS A 2 15.85 -2.47 -33.08
N TRP A 3 16.94 -2.93 -32.47
CA TRP A 3 18.24 -2.27 -32.53
C TRP A 3 19.08 -2.94 -33.64
N LYS A 4 19.09 -2.35 -34.84
CA LYS A 4 20.15 -2.59 -35.82
C LYS A 4 21.35 -1.72 -35.44
N LEU A 5 22.35 -2.30 -34.79
CA LEU A 5 23.67 -1.66 -34.64
C LEU A 5 24.28 -1.53 -36.04
N LYS A 6 24.43 -0.28 -36.53
CA LYS A 6 25.22 0.01 -37.73
C LYS A 6 26.69 -0.27 -37.43
N ALA A 7 27.32 -1.09 -38.26
CA ALA A 7 28.77 -1.32 -38.25
C ALA A 7 29.52 -0.02 -38.59
N GLY A 8 30.45 0.37 -37.73
CA GLY A 8 31.34 1.52 -37.91
C GLY A 8 31.46 2.38 -36.65
N SER A 9 32.61 2.32 -35.98
CA SER A 9 33.04 3.07 -34.78
C SER A 9 32.43 2.67 -33.41
N ASN A 10 32.51 1.39 -33.02
CA ASN A 10 32.37 0.98 -31.62
C ASN A 10 33.67 1.32 -30.87
N MET A 11 33.85 2.55 -30.39
CA MET A 11 34.93 2.88 -29.46
C MET A 11 34.30 3.28 -28.13
N TYR A 12 34.52 2.47 -27.10
CA TYR A 12 33.86 2.63 -25.78
C TYR A 12 34.87 2.82 -24.68
N LEU A 13 36.03 2.17 -24.75
CA LEU A 13 37.10 2.31 -23.79
C LEU A 13 38.23 3.14 -24.41
N LYS A 14 38.52 4.31 -23.82
CA LYS A 14 39.59 5.20 -24.29
C LYS A 14 40.92 4.84 -23.66
N SER A 15 40.96 4.70 -22.35
CA SER A 15 42.21 4.41 -21.64
C SER A 15 42.00 3.83 -20.24
N ILE A 16 43.07 3.23 -19.71
CA ILE A 16 43.20 2.89 -18.29
C ILE A 16 44.51 3.47 -17.75
N GLU A 17 44.43 4.11 -16.59
CA GLU A 17 45.57 4.64 -15.85
C GLU A 17 45.73 3.86 -14.54
N LEU A 18 46.95 3.43 -14.24
CA LEU A 18 47.31 2.72 -13.02
C LEU A 18 48.38 3.52 -12.28
N SER A 19 48.23 3.69 -10.97
CA SER A 19 49.23 4.37 -10.13
C SER A 19 49.35 3.68 -8.78
N GLY A 20 50.56 3.24 -8.43
CA GLY A 20 50.82 2.51 -7.19
C GLY A 20 50.13 1.15 -7.11
N PHE A 21 49.60 0.62 -8.22
CA PHE A 21 48.83 -0.61 -8.27
C PHE A 21 49.73 -1.81 -8.60
N LYS A 22 49.84 -2.75 -7.66
CA LYS A 22 50.72 -3.92 -7.77
C LYS A 22 52.10 -3.52 -8.29
N SER A 23 52.56 -4.10 -9.40
CA SER A 23 53.88 -3.84 -9.99
C SER A 23 54.03 -2.47 -10.67
N PHE A 24 52.94 -1.72 -10.85
CA PHE A 24 52.95 -0.37 -11.45
C PHE A 24 53.13 0.70 -10.36
N ALA A 25 54.36 0.87 -9.88
CA ALA A 25 54.69 1.83 -8.81
C ALA A 25 54.38 3.29 -9.18
N LYS A 26 54.66 3.68 -10.43
CA LYS A 26 54.40 5.02 -10.97
C LYS A 26 53.13 5.04 -11.82
N LYS A 27 52.63 6.25 -12.10
CA LYS A 27 51.51 6.45 -13.03
C LYS A 27 51.89 5.93 -14.42
N ASN A 28 51.13 4.96 -14.93
CA ASN A 28 51.22 4.43 -16.28
C ASN A 28 49.82 4.44 -16.91
N GLY A 29 49.72 4.79 -18.20
CA GLY A 29 48.46 4.83 -18.94
C GLY A 29 48.53 4.00 -20.22
N PHE A 30 47.47 3.23 -20.48
CA PHE A 30 47.29 2.50 -21.74
C PHE A 30 46.14 3.15 -22.50
N GLU A 31 46.37 3.49 -23.78
CA GLU A 31 45.36 4.08 -24.65
C GLU A 31 44.86 3.03 -25.66
N PHE A 32 43.55 2.88 -25.79
CA PHE A 32 42.95 1.84 -26.64
C PHE A 32 42.27 2.49 -27.85
N ASN A 33 43.08 2.87 -28.83
CA ASN A 33 42.68 3.49 -30.10
C ASN A 33 42.64 2.51 -31.29
N SER A 34 42.75 1.21 -31.02
CA SER A 34 42.63 0.13 -32.01
C SER A 34 41.50 -0.83 -31.61
N PRO A 35 40.79 -1.46 -32.57
CA PRO A 35 39.84 -2.54 -32.29
C PRO A 35 40.47 -3.73 -31.55
N ILE A 36 41.76 -3.97 -31.80
CA ILE A 36 42.55 -5.00 -31.13
C ILE A 36 43.83 -4.36 -30.59
N SER A 37 44.00 -4.39 -29.27
CA SER A 37 45.22 -4.00 -28.58
C SER A 37 45.82 -5.21 -27.88
N ALA A 38 47.13 -5.43 -28.02
CA ALA A 38 47.82 -6.48 -27.29
C ALA A 38 48.74 -5.89 -26.20
N ILE A 39 48.77 -6.53 -25.04
CA ILE A 39 49.67 -6.25 -23.94
C ILE A 39 50.58 -7.47 -23.80
N VAL A 40 51.87 -7.26 -24.02
CA VAL A 40 52.85 -8.32 -24.21
C VAL A 40 54.02 -8.12 -23.27
N GLY A 41 54.71 -9.19 -22.90
CA GLY A 41 55.88 -9.08 -22.05
C GLY A 41 56.34 -10.43 -21.53
N PRO A 42 57.58 -10.53 -21.01
CA PRO A 42 58.07 -11.75 -20.40
C PRO A 42 57.23 -12.14 -19.18
N ASN A 43 57.29 -13.41 -18.79
CA ASN A 43 56.60 -13.90 -17.59
C ASN A 43 57.10 -13.15 -16.35
N GLY A 44 56.18 -12.79 -15.46
CA GLY A 44 56.48 -11.99 -14.28
C GLY A 44 56.61 -10.47 -14.53
N SER A 45 56.48 -9.98 -15.76
CA SER A 45 56.55 -8.55 -16.09
C SER A 45 55.42 -7.69 -15.51
N GLY A 46 54.32 -8.32 -15.06
CA GLY A 46 53.13 -7.63 -14.56
C GLY A 46 52.02 -7.44 -15.61
N LYS A 47 52.12 -8.06 -16.79
CA LYS A 47 51.10 -7.98 -17.86
C LYS A 47 49.67 -8.30 -17.38
N SER A 48 49.49 -9.41 -16.68
CA SER A 48 48.18 -9.79 -16.13
C SER A 48 47.72 -8.92 -14.94
N ASN A 49 48.57 -8.05 -14.39
CA ASN A 49 48.13 -7.06 -13.40
C ASN A 49 47.25 -5.98 -14.06
N VAL A 50 47.32 -5.82 -15.39
CA VAL A 50 46.44 -4.90 -16.13
C VAL A 50 45.01 -5.44 -16.16
N ALA A 51 44.80 -6.74 -16.44
CA ALA A 51 43.48 -7.37 -16.34
C ALA A 51 42.89 -7.26 -14.93
N GLU A 52 43.72 -7.41 -13.90
CA GLU A 52 43.30 -7.23 -12.51
C GLU A 52 42.95 -5.78 -12.17
N ALA A 53 43.63 -4.81 -12.77
CA ALA A 53 43.28 -3.40 -12.63
C ALA A 53 41.88 -3.11 -13.19
N PHE A 54 41.53 -3.71 -14.34
CA PHE A 54 40.17 -3.66 -14.86
C PHE A 54 39.16 -4.33 -13.92
N ARG A 55 39.44 -5.54 -13.40
CA ARG A 55 38.55 -6.17 -12.39
C ARG A 55 38.34 -5.24 -11.18
N PHE A 56 39.44 -4.68 -10.67
CA PHE A 56 39.44 -3.79 -9.51
C PHE A 56 38.55 -2.56 -9.71
N VAL A 57 38.75 -1.82 -10.80
CA VAL A 57 37.99 -0.57 -11.05
C VAL A 57 36.53 -0.82 -11.46
N LEU A 58 36.23 -1.98 -12.08
CA LEU A 58 34.87 -2.38 -12.45
C LEU A 58 34.05 -2.96 -11.27
N GLY A 59 34.57 -2.87 -10.04
CA GLY A 59 33.81 -3.19 -8.83
C GLY A 59 33.99 -4.59 -8.27
N GLU A 60 34.98 -5.37 -8.75
CA GLU A 60 35.29 -6.68 -8.17
C GLU A 60 35.72 -6.56 -6.70
N GLN A 61 35.04 -7.30 -5.82
CA GLN A 61 35.31 -7.28 -4.38
C GLN A 61 36.21 -8.43 -3.94
N SER A 62 36.23 -9.55 -4.68
CA SER A 62 37.02 -10.72 -4.35
C SER A 62 38.51 -10.46 -4.58
N ILE A 63 39.24 -10.19 -3.50
CA ILE A 63 40.70 -10.01 -3.54
C ILE A 63 41.40 -11.26 -4.12
N LYS A 64 40.84 -12.45 -3.86
CA LYS A 64 41.34 -13.72 -4.39
C LYS A 64 41.29 -13.76 -5.92
N SER A 65 40.24 -13.22 -6.54
CA SER A 65 40.11 -13.12 -8.00
C SER A 65 41.17 -12.21 -8.62
N MET A 66 41.63 -11.21 -7.86
CA MET A 66 42.71 -10.30 -8.21
C MET A 66 44.07 -10.81 -7.67
N ARG A 67 44.24 -12.12 -7.48
CA ARG A 67 45.47 -12.78 -7.00
C ARG A 67 46.13 -12.10 -5.77
N GLY A 68 45.32 -11.62 -4.83
CA GLY A 68 45.78 -11.08 -3.55
C GLY A 68 45.20 -11.86 -2.36
N LYS A 69 45.78 -11.65 -1.17
CA LYS A 69 45.24 -12.17 0.11
C LYS A 69 44.59 -11.08 0.94
N ARG A 70 45.14 -9.85 0.89
CA ARG A 70 44.64 -8.66 1.60
C ARG A 70 44.54 -7.47 0.64
N GLY A 71 43.75 -6.46 1.01
CA GLY A 71 43.59 -5.26 0.18
C GLY A 71 44.91 -4.52 -0.06
N GLU A 72 45.80 -4.53 0.93
CA GLU A 72 47.17 -4.00 0.83
C GLU A 72 48.01 -4.66 -0.27
N ASP A 73 47.74 -5.92 -0.64
CA ASP A 73 48.51 -6.63 -1.68
C ASP A 73 48.25 -6.06 -3.08
N LEU A 74 47.21 -5.24 -3.24
CA LEU A 74 46.94 -4.49 -4.46
C LEU A 74 47.78 -3.20 -4.56
N ILE A 75 48.43 -2.81 -3.46
CA ILE A 75 49.24 -1.59 -3.36
C ILE A 75 50.72 -1.94 -3.55
N TRP A 76 51.43 -1.11 -4.30
CA TRP A 76 52.87 -1.24 -4.47
C TRP A 76 53.59 -1.29 -3.12
N ASN A 77 54.28 -2.41 -2.87
CA ASN A 77 54.88 -2.67 -1.56
C ASN A 77 56.32 -2.17 -1.41
N GLY A 78 56.85 -1.49 -2.43
CA GLY A 78 58.22 -0.97 -2.45
C GLY A 78 59.22 -1.93 -3.08
N ALA A 79 60.30 -1.35 -3.61
CA ALA A 79 61.49 -2.06 -4.04
C ALA A 79 62.73 -1.20 -3.76
N ALA A 80 63.93 -1.72 -4.02
CA ALA A 80 65.18 -1.03 -3.73
C ALA A 80 65.28 0.39 -4.33
N SER A 81 64.64 0.64 -5.48
CA SER A 81 64.67 1.93 -6.16
C SER A 81 63.44 2.81 -5.95
N GLU A 82 62.34 2.29 -5.39
CA GLU A 82 61.06 3.00 -5.27
C GLU A 82 60.40 2.69 -3.93
N PRO A 83 60.06 3.70 -3.11
CA PRO A 83 59.47 3.48 -1.80
C PRO A 83 58.10 2.82 -1.89
N ARG A 84 57.66 2.24 -0.77
CA ARG A 84 56.30 1.70 -0.65
C ARG A 84 55.26 2.80 -0.89
N ALA A 85 54.18 2.46 -1.62
CA ALA A 85 53.05 3.37 -1.80
C ALA A 85 52.09 3.26 -0.61
N ASN A 86 51.40 4.36 -0.29
CA ASN A 86 50.36 4.40 0.74
C ASN A 86 48.96 4.13 0.18
N ARG A 87 48.79 4.28 -1.14
CA ARG A 87 47.55 4.03 -1.87
C ARG A 87 47.85 3.49 -3.27
N ALA A 88 46.88 2.79 -3.84
CA ALA A 88 46.85 2.47 -5.27
C ALA A 88 45.57 3.05 -5.87
N SER A 89 45.66 3.59 -7.09
CA SER A 89 44.48 3.98 -7.86
C SER A 89 44.51 3.39 -9.26
N VAL A 90 43.32 3.07 -9.74
CA VAL A 90 43.07 2.68 -11.13
C VAL A 90 41.92 3.52 -11.64
N LYS A 91 42.13 4.18 -12.78
CA LYS A 91 41.15 5.04 -13.43
C LYS A 91 40.92 4.55 -14.85
N VAL A 92 39.67 4.36 -15.23
CA VAL A 92 39.25 3.97 -16.57
C VAL A 92 38.45 5.11 -17.18
N ILE A 93 38.72 5.41 -18.44
CA ILE A 93 38.06 6.46 -19.21
C ILE A 93 37.28 5.82 -20.34
N PHE A 94 35.97 6.07 -20.36
CA PHE A 94 35.06 5.62 -21.41
C PHE A 94 34.62 6.77 -22.31
N ASP A 95 34.44 6.47 -23.60
CA ASP A 95 33.74 7.35 -24.53
C ASP A 95 32.23 7.20 -24.33
N ASN A 96 31.56 8.30 -24.02
CA ASN A 96 30.11 8.37 -23.84
C ASN A 96 29.44 9.29 -24.87
N SER A 97 30.08 9.57 -26.02
CA SER A 97 29.53 10.39 -27.10
C SER A 97 28.20 9.83 -27.65
N ARG A 98 27.99 8.52 -27.52
CA ARG A 98 26.76 7.81 -27.93
C ARG A 98 25.73 7.65 -26.79
N LYS A 99 25.97 8.25 -25.62
CA LYS A 99 25.10 8.19 -24.43
C LYS A 99 24.77 6.75 -23.98
N VAL A 100 25.77 5.87 -24.02
CA VAL A 100 25.64 4.49 -23.51
C VAL A 100 25.42 4.50 -22.00
N PHE A 101 26.12 5.39 -21.30
CA PHE A 101 25.80 5.75 -19.92
C PHE A 101 24.70 6.81 -19.93
N SER A 102 23.44 6.38 -20.12
CA SER A 102 22.28 7.26 -20.27
C SER A 102 22.02 8.18 -19.07
N ASN A 103 22.47 7.76 -17.89
CA ASN A 103 22.29 8.51 -16.63
C ASN A 103 23.35 9.61 -16.42
N VAL A 104 24.27 9.80 -17.38
CA VAL A 104 25.41 10.72 -17.25
C VAL A 104 25.51 11.62 -18.47
N ASP A 105 25.49 12.94 -18.24
CA ASP A 105 25.42 13.90 -19.35
C ASP A 105 26.73 14.24 -20.04
N PHE A 106 27.84 13.70 -19.55
CA PHE A 106 29.17 13.95 -20.07
C PHE A 106 29.47 13.09 -21.31
N SER A 107 30.26 13.65 -22.24
CA SER A 107 30.78 12.93 -23.42
C SER A 107 31.86 11.92 -23.07
N GLU A 108 32.43 12.01 -21.87
CA GLU A 108 33.37 11.05 -21.31
C GLU A 108 32.93 10.68 -19.89
N VAL A 109 33.09 9.41 -19.55
CA VAL A 109 32.79 8.88 -18.23
C VAL A 109 34.07 8.29 -17.66
N THR A 110 34.49 8.81 -16.52
CA THR A 110 35.67 8.31 -15.81
C THR A 110 35.21 7.58 -14.57
N ILE A 111 35.68 6.34 -14.40
CA ILE A 111 35.47 5.53 -13.20
C ILE A 111 36.85 5.33 -12.58
N GLU A 112 37.00 5.72 -11.32
CA GLU A 112 38.24 5.55 -10.57
C GLU A 112 37.96 4.82 -9.26
N ARG A 113 38.84 3.89 -8.91
CA ARG A 113 38.85 3.25 -7.59
C ARG A 113 40.21 3.48 -6.96
N VAL A 114 40.20 3.88 -5.69
CA VAL A 114 41.40 4.06 -4.87
C VAL A 114 41.32 3.11 -3.69
N VAL A 115 42.41 2.39 -3.40
CA VAL A 115 42.55 1.57 -2.20
C VAL A 115 43.71 2.08 -1.35
N HIS A 116 43.44 2.19 -0.06
CA HIS A 116 44.37 2.66 0.96
C HIS A 116 44.89 1.48 1.79
N ARG A 117 46.04 1.66 2.46
CA ARG A 117 46.64 0.60 3.28
C ARG A 117 45.81 0.17 4.49
N ASP A 118 44.92 1.02 4.97
CA ASP A 118 43.93 0.67 5.99
C ASP A 118 42.77 -0.21 5.46
N GLY A 119 42.76 -0.50 4.16
CA GLY A 119 41.72 -1.29 3.48
C GLY A 119 40.52 -0.46 3.02
N LEU A 120 40.50 0.85 3.27
CA LEU A 120 39.44 1.72 2.76
C LEU A 120 39.51 1.78 1.23
N ASN A 121 38.33 1.68 0.61
CA ASN A 121 38.15 1.77 -0.83
C ASN A 121 37.29 3.00 -1.14
N GLU A 122 37.81 3.89 -1.98
CA GLU A 122 37.09 5.06 -2.49
C GLU A 122 36.73 4.80 -3.95
N TYR A 123 35.49 5.14 -4.31
CA TYR A 123 34.99 5.04 -5.67
C TYR A 123 34.64 6.43 -6.16
N LEU A 124 35.07 6.77 -7.38
CA LEU A 124 34.83 8.06 -7.97
C LEU A 124 34.26 7.90 -9.38
N ILE A 125 33.22 8.68 -9.69
CA ILE A 125 32.70 8.85 -11.04
C ILE A 125 32.90 10.32 -11.42
N ASN A 126 33.63 10.59 -12.50
CA ASN A 126 33.94 11.96 -12.94
C ASN A 126 34.55 12.83 -11.82
N GLY A 127 35.39 12.21 -10.98
CA GLY A 127 36.06 12.86 -9.85
C GLY A 127 35.17 13.07 -8.61
N SER A 128 33.88 12.77 -8.67
CA SER A 128 32.98 12.83 -7.52
C SER A 128 32.95 11.50 -6.78
N GLN A 129 33.08 11.52 -5.45
CA GLN A 129 33.03 10.32 -4.62
C GLN A 129 31.61 9.74 -4.57
N VAL A 130 31.50 8.43 -4.79
CA VAL A 130 30.23 7.70 -4.86
C VAL A 130 30.32 6.37 -4.09
N ARG A 131 29.19 5.67 -3.93
CA ARG A 131 29.18 4.32 -3.37
C ARG A 131 29.44 3.29 -4.48
N LEU A 132 29.94 2.11 -4.10
CA LEU A 132 30.09 0.98 -5.04
C LEU A 132 28.78 0.65 -5.76
N LYS A 133 27.64 0.74 -5.05
CA LYS A 133 26.31 0.50 -5.65
C LYS A 133 26.07 1.40 -6.86
N ASP A 134 26.45 2.68 -6.77
CA ASP A 134 26.24 3.67 -7.83
C ASP A 134 27.14 3.35 -9.05
N VAL A 135 28.38 2.91 -8.80
CA VAL A 135 29.29 2.41 -9.84
C VAL A 135 28.68 1.20 -10.55
N LEU A 136 28.22 0.20 -9.79
CA LEU A 136 27.61 -1.01 -10.35
C LEU A 136 26.33 -0.72 -11.14
N GLU A 137 25.52 0.24 -10.70
CA GLU A 137 24.30 0.65 -11.40
C GLU A 137 24.60 1.37 -12.72
N LEU A 138 25.60 2.25 -12.73
CA LEU A 138 26.09 2.91 -13.94
C LEU A 138 26.61 1.89 -14.96
N LEU A 139 27.41 0.95 -14.46
CA LEU A 139 28.01 -0.16 -15.20
C LEU A 139 26.96 -1.11 -15.80
N ALA A 140 25.96 -1.50 -15.00
CA ALA A 140 24.84 -2.34 -15.45
C ALA A 140 24.03 -1.68 -16.58
N GLY A 141 23.80 -0.36 -16.51
CA GLY A 141 23.12 0.39 -17.57
C GLY A 141 23.85 0.35 -18.92
N ALA A 142 25.18 0.29 -18.89
CA ALA A 142 26.03 0.15 -20.09
C ALA A 142 26.27 -1.30 -20.52
N HIS A 143 25.67 -2.28 -19.84
CA HIS A 143 25.97 -3.71 -19.99
C HIS A 143 27.46 -4.04 -19.74
N ILE A 144 28.13 -3.25 -18.90
CA ILE A 144 29.50 -3.45 -18.47
C ILE A 144 29.43 -3.82 -17.00
N GLY A 145 29.40 -5.09 -16.63
CA GLY A 145 29.50 -5.46 -15.20
C GLY A 145 28.16 -5.76 -14.52
N ILE A 146 28.01 -7.07 -14.30
CA ILE A 146 27.45 -7.88 -13.19
C ILE A 146 27.80 -9.33 -13.54
N SER A 147 27.92 -9.62 -14.84
CA SER A 147 28.45 -10.84 -15.41
C SER A 147 29.98 -10.74 -15.59
N SER A 148 30.70 -11.77 -15.16
CA SER A 148 32.17 -11.85 -15.22
C SER A 148 32.72 -12.05 -16.64
N HIS A 149 31.93 -11.81 -17.70
CA HIS A 149 32.26 -12.23 -19.07
C HIS A 149 33.08 -11.21 -19.88
N HIS A 150 33.32 -10.02 -19.33
CA HIS A 150 34.16 -9.01 -19.99
C HIS A 150 35.66 -9.29 -19.85
N ILE A 151 36.05 -10.05 -18.82
CA ILE A 151 37.44 -10.38 -18.54
C ILE A 151 37.51 -11.89 -18.47
N ILE A 152 38.28 -12.49 -19.37
CA ILE A 152 38.42 -13.93 -19.51
C ILE A 152 39.89 -14.24 -19.28
N SER A 153 40.23 -14.72 -18.09
CA SER A 153 41.57 -15.22 -17.81
C SER A 153 41.67 -16.73 -17.95
N GLN A 154 42.91 -17.23 -17.97
CA GLN A 154 43.20 -18.64 -17.80
C GLN A 154 42.44 -19.21 -16.57
N GLY A 155 41.69 -20.30 -16.78
CA GLY A 155 40.82 -20.93 -15.77
C GLY A 155 39.38 -20.44 -15.75
N GLU A 156 39.10 -19.17 -16.06
CA GLU A 156 37.71 -18.68 -16.24
C GLU A 156 37.08 -19.24 -17.51
N ALA A 157 37.90 -19.46 -18.55
CA ALA A 157 37.47 -20.15 -19.76
C ALA A 157 36.83 -21.52 -19.43
N ASP A 158 37.50 -22.32 -18.59
CA ASP A 158 37.06 -23.66 -18.21
C ASP A 158 35.85 -23.65 -17.26
N LYS A 159 35.62 -22.53 -16.54
CA LYS A 159 34.59 -22.41 -15.51
C LYS A 159 33.20 -22.72 -16.04
N ILE A 160 32.87 -22.28 -17.26
CA ILE A 160 31.55 -22.53 -17.87
C ILE A 160 31.39 -24.02 -18.19
N LEU A 161 32.44 -24.68 -18.69
CA LEU A 161 32.41 -26.12 -18.99
C LEU A 161 32.32 -26.97 -17.72
N SER A 162 32.97 -26.55 -16.64
CA SER A 162 32.99 -27.27 -15.35
C SER A 162 31.79 -26.98 -14.44
N ALA A 163 31.02 -25.93 -14.72
CA ALA A 163 29.88 -25.52 -13.90
C ALA A 163 28.77 -26.58 -13.92
N LEU A 164 27.94 -26.60 -12.88
CA LEU A 164 26.72 -27.43 -12.85
C LEU A 164 25.69 -26.90 -13.86
N PRO A 165 24.76 -27.73 -14.37
CA PRO A 165 23.77 -27.30 -15.36
C PRO A 165 22.96 -26.06 -14.94
N LYS A 166 22.60 -25.96 -13.66
CA LYS A 166 21.92 -24.78 -13.09
C LYS A 166 22.78 -23.51 -13.16
N ASP A 167 24.05 -23.61 -12.77
CA ASP A 167 24.99 -22.50 -12.80
C ASP A 167 25.29 -22.06 -14.24
N ARG A 168 25.36 -23.01 -15.19
CA ARG A 168 25.50 -22.71 -16.62
C ARG A 168 24.30 -21.95 -17.15
N LYS A 169 23.08 -22.34 -16.78
CA LYS A 169 21.85 -21.60 -17.14
C LYS A 169 21.93 -20.16 -16.63
N SER A 170 22.27 -19.98 -15.35
CA SER A 170 22.43 -18.65 -14.73
C SER A 170 23.48 -17.80 -15.44
N ILE A 171 24.61 -18.38 -15.82
CA ILE A 171 25.66 -17.71 -16.62
C ILE A 171 25.11 -17.23 -17.98
N VAL A 172 24.37 -18.07 -18.69
CA VAL A 172 23.80 -17.73 -20.00
C VAL A 172 22.70 -16.67 -19.86
N GLU A 173 21.84 -16.77 -18.86
CA GLU A 173 20.81 -15.76 -18.56
C GLU A 173 21.43 -14.38 -18.26
N ASP A 174 22.53 -14.36 -17.51
CA ASP A 174 23.27 -13.14 -17.20
C ASP A 174 23.88 -12.54 -18.47
N ALA A 175 24.51 -13.36 -19.31
CA ALA A 175 25.08 -12.90 -20.58
C ALA A 175 24.02 -12.38 -21.57
N LEU A 176 22.82 -12.97 -21.57
CA LEU A 176 21.67 -12.47 -22.34
C LEU A 176 21.06 -11.19 -21.75
N GLY A 177 21.55 -10.70 -20.61
CA GLY A 177 21.03 -9.49 -19.95
C GLY A 177 19.69 -9.70 -19.25
N LEU A 178 19.30 -10.95 -18.97
CA LEU A 178 18.00 -11.28 -18.42
C LEU A 178 17.90 -11.06 -16.91
N LYS A 179 19.05 -10.90 -16.24
CA LYS A 179 19.17 -10.72 -14.79
C LYS A 179 18.41 -9.51 -14.26
N ILE A 180 18.30 -8.45 -15.05
CA ILE A 180 17.50 -7.25 -14.69
C ILE A 180 16.01 -7.62 -14.57
N TYR A 181 15.50 -8.44 -15.48
CA TYR A 181 14.10 -8.90 -15.46
C TYR A 181 13.87 -9.89 -14.31
N GLN A 182 14.83 -10.77 -14.02
CA GLN A 182 14.79 -11.66 -12.85
C GLN A 182 14.75 -10.86 -11.54
N TYR A 183 15.56 -9.81 -11.41
CA TYR A 183 15.54 -8.94 -10.24
C TYR A 183 14.19 -8.23 -10.08
N LYS A 184 13.65 -7.66 -11.17
CA LYS A 184 12.33 -7.01 -11.16
C LYS A 184 11.21 -7.99 -10.81
N ARG A 185 11.30 -9.24 -11.26
CA ARG A 185 10.36 -10.30 -10.89
C ARG A 185 10.42 -10.57 -9.38
N LEU A 186 11.61 -10.83 -8.84
CA LEU A 186 11.81 -11.08 -7.41
C LEU A 186 11.37 -9.89 -6.54
N GLU A 187 11.62 -8.66 -6.98
CA GLU A 187 11.15 -7.45 -6.30
C GLU A 187 9.61 -7.36 -6.30
N SER A 188 8.98 -7.70 -7.42
CA SER A 188 7.52 -7.71 -7.57
C SER A 188 6.88 -8.81 -6.72
N GLU A 189 7.46 -10.00 -6.67
CA GLU A 189 7.06 -11.12 -5.79
C GLU A 189 7.12 -10.69 -4.32
N ARG A 190 8.20 -10.03 -3.89
CA ARG A 190 8.31 -9.50 -2.51
C ARG A 190 7.25 -8.45 -2.19
N LYS A 191 6.96 -7.55 -3.14
CA LYS A 191 5.89 -6.55 -2.98
C LYS A 191 4.52 -7.21 -2.90
N LEU A 192 4.27 -8.25 -3.70
CA LEU A 192 3.03 -9.01 -3.69
C LEU A 192 2.83 -9.72 -2.34
N GLN A 193 3.85 -10.40 -1.84
CA GLN A 193 3.81 -11.05 -0.52
C GLN A 193 3.46 -10.06 0.60
N LYS A 194 4.12 -8.90 0.62
CA LYS A 194 3.82 -7.83 1.58
C LYS A 194 2.40 -7.28 1.42
N THR A 195 1.87 -7.25 0.20
CA THR A 195 0.50 -6.80 -0.07
C THR A 195 -0.52 -7.79 0.49
N PHE A 196 -0.28 -9.11 0.34
CA PHE A 196 -1.12 -10.13 0.96
C PHE A 196 -1.08 -10.09 2.49
N GLU A 197 0.08 -9.84 3.09
CA GLU A 197 0.20 -9.62 4.54
C GLU A 197 -0.64 -8.42 4.99
N ASN A 198 -0.60 -7.31 4.26
CA ASN A 198 -1.42 -6.13 4.54
C ASN A 198 -2.92 -6.42 4.40
N ILE A 199 -3.33 -7.15 3.36
CA ILE A 199 -4.73 -7.58 3.17
C ILE A 199 -5.20 -8.38 4.40
N GLY A 200 -4.42 -9.39 4.82
CA GLY A 200 -4.75 -10.19 6.00
C GLY A 200 -4.87 -9.37 7.29
N GLN A 201 -4.04 -8.33 7.46
CA GLN A 201 -4.14 -7.41 8.61
C GLN A 201 -5.44 -6.59 8.57
N VAL A 202 -5.80 -6.04 7.41
CA VAL A 202 -7.02 -5.24 7.26
C VAL A 202 -8.29 -6.11 7.42
N GLU A 203 -8.28 -7.33 6.88
CA GLU A 203 -9.37 -8.30 7.08
C GLU A 203 -9.56 -8.64 8.55
N ALA A 204 -8.47 -8.85 9.29
CA ALA A 204 -8.52 -9.12 10.73
C ALA A 204 -9.13 -7.94 11.51
N LEU A 205 -8.72 -6.70 11.20
CA LEU A 205 -9.28 -5.49 11.80
C LEU A 205 -10.78 -5.35 11.52
N ARG A 206 -11.23 -5.58 10.28
CA ARG A 206 -12.65 -5.56 9.95
C ARG A 206 -13.43 -6.64 10.70
N LYS A 207 -12.86 -7.84 10.83
CA LYS A 207 -13.47 -8.95 11.57
C LYS A 207 -13.62 -8.63 13.06
N GLU A 208 -12.67 -7.88 13.64
CA GLU A 208 -12.73 -7.37 15.00
C GLU A 208 -13.79 -6.26 15.18
N LEU A 209 -13.92 -5.36 14.21
CA LEU A 209 -14.91 -4.26 14.24
C LEU A 209 -16.35 -4.74 13.99
N ALA A 210 -16.55 -5.80 13.21
CA ALA A 210 -17.86 -6.32 12.81
C ALA A 210 -18.85 -6.58 13.98
N PRO A 211 -18.48 -7.26 15.09
CA PRO A 211 -19.39 -7.45 16.22
C PRO A 211 -19.75 -6.13 16.92
N HIS A 212 -18.80 -5.21 17.07
CA HIS A 212 -19.03 -3.89 17.70
C HIS A 212 -19.98 -3.05 16.87
N LEU A 213 -19.78 -3.02 15.55
CA LEU A 213 -20.64 -2.28 14.61
C LEU A 213 -22.07 -2.84 14.62
N LYS A 214 -22.26 -4.16 14.65
CA LYS A 214 -23.59 -4.78 14.78
C LYS A 214 -24.28 -4.43 16.10
N PHE A 215 -23.52 -4.32 17.18
CA PHE A 215 -24.05 -3.90 18.48
C PHE A 215 -24.53 -2.44 18.44
N LEU A 216 -23.68 -1.53 17.96
CA LEU A 216 -23.99 -0.11 17.81
C LEU A 216 -25.17 0.12 16.84
N GLN A 217 -25.26 -0.65 15.76
CA GLN A 217 -26.39 -0.61 14.83
C GLN A 217 -27.72 -0.93 15.54
N ARG A 218 -27.75 -1.99 16.35
CA ARG A 218 -28.96 -2.34 17.11
C ARG A 218 -29.35 -1.26 18.11
N GLN A 219 -28.38 -0.62 18.75
CA GLN A 219 -28.64 0.48 19.67
C GLN A 219 -29.19 1.71 18.95
N THR A 220 -28.64 2.08 17.79
CA THR A 220 -29.15 3.19 16.98
C THR A 220 -30.54 2.91 16.40
N GLU A 221 -30.84 1.68 15.98
CA GLU A 221 -32.19 1.24 15.59
C GLU A 221 -33.19 1.31 16.76
N LYS A 222 -32.75 1.01 17.98
CA LYS A 222 -33.60 1.18 19.18
C LYS A 222 -33.88 2.66 19.43
N LEU A 223 -32.84 3.50 19.38
CA LEU A 223 -32.96 4.95 19.60
C LEU A 223 -33.88 5.63 18.57
N THR A 224 -33.76 5.27 17.29
CA THR A 224 -34.63 5.81 16.22
C THR A 224 -36.09 5.42 16.43
N LYS A 225 -36.36 4.17 16.85
CA LYS A 225 -37.72 3.75 17.25
C LYS A 225 -38.22 4.54 18.45
N THR A 226 -37.39 4.73 19.47
CA THR A 226 -37.78 5.51 20.65
C THR A 226 -38.08 6.97 20.31
N GLU A 227 -37.32 7.59 19.41
CA GLU A 227 -37.59 8.95 18.93
C GLU A 227 -38.92 9.02 18.18
N SER A 228 -39.22 8.05 17.31
CA SER A 228 -40.51 8.00 16.62
C SER A 228 -41.70 7.83 17.59
N LEU A 229 -41.54 7.01 18.64
CA LEU A 229 -42.54 6.88 19.71
C LEU A 229 -42.72 8.18 20.50
N ARG A 230 -41.64 8.94 20.71
CA ARG A 230 -41.67 10.25 21.37
C ARG A 230 -42.43 11.26 20.52
N GLU A 231 -42.21 11.30 19.21
CA GLU A 231 -42.94 12.16 18.28
C GLU A 231 -44.44 11.80 18.23
N GLU A 232 -44.77 10.51 18.20
CA GLU A 232 -46.15 10.02 18.26
C GLU A 232 -46.82 10.43 19.59
N LEU A 233 -46.11 10.28 20.71
CA LEU A 233 -46.59 10.71 22.03
C LEU A 233 -46.82 12.23 22.09
N ILE A 234 -45.96 13.05 21.46
CA ILE A 234 -46.16 14.51 21.34
C ILE A 234 -47.41 14.82 20.52
N ALA A 235 -47.66 14.12 19.41
CA ALA A 235 -48.84 14.33 18.58
C ALA A 235 -50.13 13.97 19.34
N VAL A 236 -50.19 12.76 19.90
CA VAL A 236 -51.35 12.27 20.66
C VAL A 236 -51.60 13.11 21.90
N SER A 237 -50.57 13.54 22.62
CA SER A 237 -50.72 14.42 23.80
C SER A 237 -51.27 15.79 23.43
N LYS A 238 -50.80 16.42 22.34
CA LYS A 238 -51.35 17.69 21.87
C LYS A 238 -52.84 17.58 21.59
N GLU A 239 -53.26 16.54 20.88
CA GLU A 239 -54.66 16.33 20.56
C GLU A 239 -55.48 16.01 21.81
N TYR A 240 -54.99 15.14 22.69
CA TYR A 240 -55.66 14.80 23.95
C TYR A 240 -55.90 16.05 24.82
N PHE A 241 -54.91 16.93 25.01
CA PHE A 241 -55.08 18.14 25.82
C PHE A 241 -55.93 19.23 25.13
N GLN A 242 -56.05 19.23 23.81
CA GLN A 242 -56.96 20.13 23.06
C GLN A 242 -58.43 19.71 23.17
N HIS A 243 -58.70 18.41 23.26
CA HIS A 243 -60.04 17.83 23.29
C HIS A 243 -60.49 17.39 24.69
N LYS A 244 -59.70 17.66 25.73
CA LYS A 244 -60.02 17.18 27.08
C LYS A 244 -61.24 17.90 27.65
N THR A 245 -62.36 17.20 27.73
CA THR A 245 -63.48 17.56 28.59
C THR A 245 -63.22 17.11 30.03
N PRO A 246 -63.58 17.92 31.04
CA PRO A 246 -63.42 17.54 32.44
C PRO A 246 -64.35 16.39 32.80
N ALA A 247 -63.76 15.23 33.04
CA ALA A 247 -64.48 14.06 33.53
C ALA A 247 -63.60 13.29 34.51
N SER A 248 -63.89 13.44 35.80
CA SER A 248 -63.34 12.59 36.86
C SER A 248 -64.48 12.11 37.78
N PRO A 249 -64.34 10.95 38.44
CA PRO A 249 -65.35 10.45 39.38
C PRO A 249 -65.62 11.41 40.54
N GLU A 250 -64.65 12.23 40.91
CA GLU A 250 -64.76 13.25 41.95
C GLU A 250 -65.50 14.48 41.43
N LEU A 251 -65.22 14.92 40.20
CA LEU A 251 -65.98 15.96 39.51
C LEU A 251 -67.44 15.54 39.29
N ALA A 252 -67.70 14.29 38.91
CA ALA A 252 -69.05 13.74 38.75
C ALA A 252 -69.83 13.67 40.09
N LYS A 253 -69.13 13.41 41.21
CA LYS A 253 -69.73 13.50 42.55
C LYS A 253 -70.08 14.94 42.91
N LEU A 254 -69.18 15.90 42.64
CA LEU A 254 -69.46 17.32 42.85
C LEU A 254 -70.63 17.80 41.97
N ASP A 255 -70.68 17.38 40.70
CA ASP A 255 -71.79 17.70 39.79
C ASP A 255 -73.11 17.13 40.32
N GLY A 256 -73.11 15.90 40.84
CA GLY A 256 -74.28 15.32 41.51
C GLY A 256 -74.73 16.08 42.75
N ILE A 257 -73.80 16.61 43.55
CA ILE A 257 -74.10 17.45 44.72
C ILE A 257 -74.67 18.80 44.29
N ILE A 258 -74.04 19.46 43.31
CA ILE A 258 -74.50 20.74 42.75
C ILE A 258 -75.92 20.60 42.18
N MET A 259 -76.20 19.54 41.41
CA MET A 259 -77.53 19.27 40.86
C MET A 259 -78.59 19.05 41.96
N ALA A 260 -78.23 18.35 43.05
CA ALA A 260 -79.13 18.16 44.17
C ALA A 260 -79.44 19.48 44.89
N GLU A 261 -78.44 20.34 45.06
CA GLU A 261 -78.55 21.64 45.72
C GLU A 261 -79.33 22.67 44.86
N GLU A 262 -79.12 22.67 43.54
CA GLU A 262 -79.93 23.44 42.57
C GLU A 262 -81.40 22.99 42.59
N GLY A 263 -81.66 21.68 42.69
CA GLY A 263 -83.01 21.13 42.82
C GLY A 263 -83.72 21.50 44.13
N LEU A 264 -82.97 21.70 45.23
CA LEU A 264 -83.51 22.19 46.50
C LEU A 264 -83.89 23.67 46.41
N ILE A 265 -83.04 24.51 45.81
CA ILE A 265 -83.34 25.92 45.56
C ILE A 265 -84.60 26.07 44.71
N GLU A 266 -84.75 25.24 43.67
CA GLU A 266 -85.92 25.32 42.80
C GLU A 266 -87.21 24.93 43.53
N ARG A 267 -87.15 24.01 44.50
CA ARG A 267 -88.27 23.69 45.38
C ARG A 267 -88.59 24.82 46.35
N GLU A 268 -87.59 25.45 46.97
CA GLU A 268 -87.80 26.58 47.88
C GLU A 268 -88.36 27.80 47.15
N LYS A 269 -87.86 28.11 45.94
CA LYS A 269 -88.42 29.17 45.08
C LYS A 269 -89.88 28.90 44.70
N LYS A 270 -90.26 27.64 44.42
CA LYS A 270 -91.66 27.24 44.18
C LYS A 270 -92.54 27.35 45.43
N LEU A 271 -92.01 27.02 46.61
CA LEU A 271 -92.72 27.17 47.89
C LEU A 271 -92.95 28.65 48.23
N ALA A 272 -91.94 29.51 48.02
CA ALA A 272 -92.06 30.95 48.18
C ALA A 272 -93.16 31.54 47.27
N LEU A 273 -93.19 31.17 45.99
CA LEU A 273 -94.26 31.57 45.06
C LEU A 273 -95.65 31.07 45.50
N SER A 274 -95.75 29.85 46.01
CA SER A 274 -97.01 29.30 46.53
C SER A 274 -97.51 30.04 47.78
N ASP A 275 -96.59 30.42 48.67
CA ASP A 275 -96.90 31.19 49.86
C ASP A 275 -97.24 32.65 49.54
N GLU A 276 -96.63 33.25 48.52
CA GLU A 276 -97.02 34.56 47.98
C GLU A 276 -98.49 34.54 47.49
N HIS A 277 -98.89 33.52 46.73
CA HIS A 277 -100.29 33.33 46.31
C HIS A 277 -101.26 33.18 47.49
N LYS A 278 -100.85 32.54 48.60
CA LYS A 278 -101.68 32.45 49.82
C LYS A 278 -101.81 33.81 50.51
N THR A 279 -100.77 34.63 50.52
CA THR A 279 -100.84 35.98 51.08
C THR A 279 -101.75 36.92 50.27
N VAL A 280 -101.80 36.77 48.95
CA VAL A 280 -102.75 37.49 48.09
C VAL A 280 -104.20 37.08 48.40
N ARG A 281 -104.48 35.78 48.55
CA ARG A 281 -105.81 35.30 48.99
C ARG A 281 -106.18 35.79 50.39
N LEU A 282 -105.22 35.88 51.31
CA LEU A 282 -105.45 36.47 52.63
C LEU A 282 -105.81 37.97 52.55
N LYS A 283 -105.21 38.73 51.62
CA LYS A 283 -105.62 40.12 51.35
C LYS A 283 -107.06 40.21 50.82
N GLU A 284 -107.48 39.27 49.97
CA GLU A 284 -108.88 39.20 49.51
C GLU A 284 -109.85 38.89 50.65
N VAL A 285 -109.47 37.98 51.57
CA VAL A 285 -110.24 37.67 52.78
C VAL A 285 -110.27 38.86 53.76
N GLU A 286 -109.15 39.58 53.93
CA GLU A 286 -109.11 40.83 54.72
C GLU A 286 -110.05 41.89 54.14
N GLY A 287 -110.09 42.05 52.81
CA GLY A 287 -111.00 42.98 52.13
C GLY A 287 -112.48 42.64 52.36
N LEU A 288 -112.84 41.36 52.29
CA LEU A 288 -114.21 40.88 52.53
C LEU A 288 -114.65 41.01 54.01
N TYR A 289 -113.71 41.03 54.96
CA TYR A 289 -114.01 41.19 56.39
C TYR A 289 -114.05 42.66 56.85
N GLN A 290 -113.41 43.59 56.13
CA GLN A 290 -113.51 45.02 56.41
C GLN A 290 -114.94 45.57 56.25
N GLU A 291 -115.77 44.92 55.43
CA GLU A 291 -117.21 45.24 55.32
C GLU A 291 -118.04 44.73 56.51
N VAL A 292 -117.53 43.76 57.29
CA VAL A 292 -118.31 43.04 58.32
C VAL A 292 -118.06 43.55 59.76
N SER A 293 -117.01 44.33 60.02
CA SER A 293 -116.64 44.69 61.41
C SER A 293 -116.72 46.20 61.71
N LYS A 294 -117.90 46.65 62.16
CA LYS A 294 -118.10 47.93 62.88
C LYS A 294 -118.14 47.77 64.42
N LEU A 295 -117.71 46.63 64.98
CA LEU A 295 -117.67 46.44 66.45
C LEU A 295 -116.44 45.62 66.94
N ASN A 296 -115.58 46.31 67.68
CA ASN A 296 -114.58 45.87 68.67
C ASN A 296 -113.20 45.27 68.29
N GLU A 297 -112.27 45.47 69.24
CA GLU A 297 -110.79 45.40 69.32
C GLU A 297 -110.04 44.19 68.70
N VAL A 298 -110.72 43.26 68.04
CA VAL A 298 -110.12 42.04 67.45
C VAL A 298 -109.31 42.34 66.17
N GLY A 299 -109.64 43.41 65.44
CA GLY A 299 -108.99 43.76 64.15
C GLY A 299 -107.50 44.15 64.27
N LEU A 300 -107.09 44.77 65.39
CA LEU A 300 -105.71 45.20 65.60
C LEU A 300 -104.76 44.03 65.89
N ILE A 301 -105.24 43.00 66.60
CA ILE A 301 -104.45 41.80 66.93
C ILE A 301 -104.18 40.97 65.68
N ILE A 302 -105.19 40.81 64.82
CA ILE A 302 -105.06 40.08 63.56
C ILE A 302 -104.08 40.79 62.61
N LYS A 303 -104.13 42.13 62.52
CA LYS A 303 -103.19 42.90 61.70
C LYS A 303 -101.74 42.71 62.16
N ARG A 304 -101.51 42.71 63.48
CA ARG A 304 -100.17 42.49 64.07
C ARG A 304 -99.67 41.06 63.84
N ILE A 305 -100.53 40.06 63.93
CA ILE A 305 -100.20 38.66 63.62
C ILE A 305 -99.94 38.49 62.12
N GLY A 306 -100.70 39.15 61.25
CA GLY A 306 -100.51 39.13 59.80
C GLY A 306 -99.21 39.80 59.35
N GLU A 307 -98.83 40.92 59.97
CA GLU A 307 -97.52 41.56 59.77
C GLU A 307 -96.38 40.68 60.31
N PHE A 308 -96.51 40.13 61.51
CA PHE A 308 -95.50 39.25 62.12
C PHE A 308 -95.28 37.95 61.34
N ILE A 309 -96.35 37.36 60.77
CA ILE A 309 -96.25 36.18 59.90
C ILE A 309 -95.61 36.53 58.55
N ARG A 310 -95.85 37.73 58.01
CA ARG A 310 -95.22 38.20 56.76
C ARG A 310 -93.72 38.40 56.92
N GLU A 311 -93.31 39.09 57.96
CA GLU A 311 -91.91 39.43 58.23
C GLU A 311 -91.06 38.17 58.45
N ARG A 312 -91.53 37.25 59.32
CA ARG A 312 -90.79 36.00 59.60
C ARG A 312 -90.74 34.99 58.44
N LYS A 313 -91.70 35.02 57.50
CA LYS A 313 -91.77 34.04 56.39
C LYS A 313 -91.03 34.50 55.14
N HIS A 314 -91.06 35.79 54.81
CA HIS A 314 -90.32 36.32 53.67
C HIS A 314 -88.80 36.27 53.93
N ASP A 315 -88.37 36.61 55.14
CA ASP A 315 -86.95 36.62 55.50
C ASP A 315 -86.37 35.20 55.52
N GLY A 316 -87.07 34.22 56.10
CA GLY A 316 -86.56 32.85 56.23
C GLY A 316 -86.35 32.09 54.90
N HIS A 317 -87.18 32.33 53.87
CA HIS A 317 -87.00 31.71 52.55
C HIS A 317 -85.94 32.44 51.71
N SER A 318 -85.85 33.77 51.84
CA SER A 318 -84.82 34.55 51.14
C SER A 318 -83.42 34.25 51.69
N GLU A 319 -83.30 34.04 53.00
CA GLU A 319 -82.03 33.73 53.68
C GLU A 319 -81.54 32.31 53.35
N SER A 320 -82.44 31.31 53.33
CA SER A 320 -82.14 29.92 52.95
C SER A 320 -81.67 29.79 51.49
N VAL A 321 -82.35 30.48 50.56
CA VAL A 321 -81.96 30.51 49.15
C VAL A 321 -80.59 31.17 48.96
N ALA A 322 -80.31 32.27 49.66
CA ALA A 322 -79.02 32.95 49.59
C ALA A 322 -77.87 32.08 50.14
N GLU A 323 -78.10 31.33 51.22
CA GLU A 323 -77.11 30.41 51.80
C GLU A 323 -76.80 29.23 50.85
N ALA A 324 -77.83 28.66 50.22
CA ALA A 324 -77.68 27.61 49.22
C ALA A 324 -76.97 28.10 47.94
N GLU A 325 -77.29 29.31 47.46
CA GLU A 325 -76.62 29.94 46.31
C GLU A 325 -75.12 30.17 46.60
N ALA A 326 -74.77 30.64 47.80
CA ALA A 326 -73.38 30.80 48.22
C ALA A 326 -72.62 29.46 48.31
N ARG A 327 -73.31 28.39 48.74
CA ARG A 327 -72.74 27.05 48.83
C ARG A 327 -72.47 26.42 47.45
N ILE A 328 -73.39 26.59 46.51
CA ILE A 328 -73.21 26.20 45.10
C ILE A 328 -72.03 26.95 44.48
N GLU A 329 -71.90 28.26 44.73
CA GLU A 329 -70.78 29.03 44.20
C GLU A 329 -69.44 28.52 44.75
N LYS A 330 -69.40 28.14 46.04
CA LYS A 330 -68.21 27.54 46.65
C LYS A 330 -67.88 26.18 46.04
N LEU A 331 -68.87 25.30 45.83
CA LEU A 331 -68.68 24.00 45.19
C LEU A 331 -68.24 24.14 43.72
N LYS A 332 -68.78 25.11 42.97
CA LYS A 332 -68.34 25.42 41.59
C LYS A 332 -66.86 25.86 41.57
N LYS A 333 -66.42 26.67 42.54
CA LYS A 333 -64.99 27.04 42.69
C LYS A 333 -64.11 25.86 43.08
N GLU A 334 -64.57 24.96 43.94
CA GLU A 334 -63.82 23.74 44.31
C GLU A 334 -63.69 22.77 43.13
N ARG A 335 -64.75 22.61 42.34
CA ARG A 335 -64.77 21.85 41.08
C ARG A 335 -63.72 22.37 40.10
N GLU A 336 -63.72 23.67 39.83
CA GLU A 336 -62.75 24.31 38.91
C GLU A 336 -61.30 24.14 39.41
N LYS A 337 -61.06 24.26 40.71
CA LYS A 337 -59.73 24.04 41.30
C LYS A 337 -59.24 22.59 41.16
N LEU A 338 -60.11 21.61 41.38
CA LEU A 338 -59.78 20.19 41.23
C LEU A 338 -59.48 19.85 39.77
N GLU A 339 -60.31 20.33 38.85
CA GLU A 339 -60.12 20.19 37.41
C GLU A 339 -58.77 20.74 36.96
N GLU A 340 -58.43 21.96 37.38
CA GLU A 340 -57.12 22.56 37.07
C GLU A 340 -55.96 21.74 37.66
N ALA A 341 -56.11 21.19 38.86
CA ALA A 341 -55.08 20.43 39.54
C ALA A 341 -54.81 19.08 38.85
N GLU A 342 -55.86 18.34 38.48
CA GLU A 342 -55.75 17.10 37.70
C GLU A 342 -55.12 17.35 36.33
N PHE A 343 -55.58 18.41 35.64
CA PHE A 343 -55.03 18.81 34.36
C PHE A 343 -53.53 19.12 34.45
N LYS A 344 -53.12 19.91 35.45
CA LYS A 344 -51.70 20.24 35.68
C LYS A 344 -50.88 18.99 35.99
N ARG A 345 -51.39 18.02 36.76
CA ARG A 345 -50.67 16.78 37.07
C ARG A 345 -50.39 15.93 35.84
N GLU A 346 -51.42 15.66 35.01
CA GLU A 346 -51.25 14.89 33.78
C GLU A 346 -50.31 15.60 32.79
N LEU A 347 -50.39 16.94 32.70
CA LEU A 347 -49.50 17.73 31.85
C LEU A 347 -48.06 17.59 32.31
N VAL A 348 -47.78 17.75 33.60
CA VAL A 348 -46.43 17.61 34.17
C VAL A 348 -45.87 16.21 33.92
N GLU A 349 -46.69 15.17 34.02
CA GLU A 349 -46.27 13.80 33.74
C GLU A 349 -45.88 13.59 32.26
N VAL A 350 -46.67 14.12 31.33
CA VAL A 350 -46.33 14.09 29.90
C VAL A 350 -45.08 14.93 29.62
N GLU A 351 -45.01 16.15 30.14
CA GLU A 351 -43.88 17.06 29.95
C GLU A 351 -42.56 16.50 30.50
N ARG A 352 -42.62 15.68 31.56
CA ARG A 352 -41.44 14.95 32.06
C ARG A 352 -40.86 13.99 31.01
N LEU A 353 -41.71 13.37 30.19
CA LEU A 353 -41.31 12.37 29.20
C LEU A 353 -40.94 13.00 27.85
N VAL A 354 -41.69 14.00 27.39
CA VAL A 354 -41.49 14.59 26.05
C VAL A 354 -40.81 15.96 26.05
N GLY A 355 -40.67 16.61 27.20
CA GLY A 355 -40.27 18.02 27.31
C GLY A 355 -41.47 18.98 27.26
N LYS A 356 -41.22 20.29 27.27
CA LYS A 356 -42.29 21.30 27.31
C LYS A 356 -43.26 21.15 26.12
N LEU A 357 -44.54 20.95 26.41
CA LEU A 357 -45.55 20.69 25.40
C LEU A 357 -46.19 22.01 24.94
N SER A 358 -46.08 22.33 23.66
CA SER A 358 -46.81 23.47 23.07
C SER A 358 -48.19 23.02 22.60
N TRP A 359 -49.23 23.45 23.31
CA TRP A 359 -50.64 23.21 22.98
C TRP A 359 -51.46 24.50 23.17
N ASP A 360 -52.55 24.64 22.42
CA ASP A 360 -53.40 25.84 22.42
C ASP A 360 -54.65 25.59 23.27
N ARG A 361 -54.79 26.32 24.38
CA ARG A 361 -55.94 26.23 25.29
C ARG A 361 -57.21 26.90 24.70
N GLY A 362 -57.07 27.72 23.66
CA GLY A 362 -58.16 28.52 23.09
C GLY A 362 -59.09 27.77 22.13
N LYS A 363 -58.75 26.53 21.73
CA LYS A 363 -59.55 25.70 20.81
C LYS A 363 -59.99 24.40 21.49
N LEU A 364 -60.92 24.49 22.43
CA LEU A 364 -61.66 23.31 22.88
C LEU A 364 -62.61 22.88 21.75
N LEU A 365 -62.33 21.73 21.15
CA LEU A 365 -63.15 21.11 20.13
C LEU A 365 -63.96 20.00 20.80
N ASP A 366 -65.28 20.05 20.62
CA ASP A 366 -66.22 19.11 21.22
C ASP A 366 -66.01 17.69 20.65
N GLU A 367 -65.77 16.72 21.53
CA GLU A 367 -65.48 15.33 21.15
C GLU A 367 -66.29 14.35 22.00
N THR A 368 -66.69 13.22 21.42
CA THR A 368 -67.43 12.16 22.12
C THR A 368 -66.54 11.46 23.15
N TRP A 369 -67.11 11.14 24.32
CA TRP A 369 -66.41 10.44 25.42
C TRP A 369 -65.64 9.19 24.98
N ASP A 370 -66.21 8.36 24.09
CA ASP A 370 -65.55 7.13 23.60
C ASP A 370 -64.21 7.41 22.91
N LYS A 371 -64.14 8.46 22.10
CA LYS A 371 -62.90 8.86 21.39
C LYS A 371 -61.88 9.46 22.35
N GLN A 372 -62.33 10.23 23.32
CA GLN A 372 -61.47 10.80 24.36
C GLN A 372 -60.84 9.68 25.21
N GLU A 373 -61.60 8.65 25.57
CA GLU A 373 -61.13 7.48 26.31
C GLU A 373 -60.13 6.64 25.50
N GLU A 374 -60.38 6.45 24.19
CA GLU A 374 -59.42 5.80 23.29
C GLU A 374 -58.10 6.58 23.18
N ARG A 375 -58.16 7.91 23.08
CA ARG A 375 -56.97 8.79 23.12
C ARG A 375 -56.22 8.68 24.44
N ARG A 376 -56.92 8.60 25.58
CA ARG A 376 -56.29 8.41 26.89
C ARG A 376 -55.55 7.07 26.96
N ARG A 377 -56.17 5.98 26.51
CA ARG A 377 -55.55 4.64 26.51
C ARG A 377 -54.35 4.54 25.58
N THR A 378 -54.43 5.19 24.42
CA THR A 378 -53.28 5.26 23.49
C THR A 378 -52.14 6.09 24.07
N LEU A 379 -52.45 7.23 24.72
CA LEU A 379 -51.49 8.04 25.47
C LEU A 379 -50.79 7.22 26.56
N GLU A 380 -51.55 6.52 27.41
CA GLU A 380 -51.00 5.66 28.47
C GLU A 380 -50.12 4.53 27.93
N ARG A 381 -50.54 3.88 26.84
CA ARG A 381 -49.74 2.83 26.18
C ARG A 381 -48.42 3.38 25.64
N LEU A 382 -48.44 4.56 25.03
CA LEU A 382 -47.23 5.21 24.51
C LEU A 382 -46.30 5.68 25.65
N LYS A 383 -46.86 6.19 26.76
CA LYS A 383 -46.11 6.51 27.98
C LYS A 383 -45.35 5.30 28.51
N MET A 384 -46.02 4.17 28.73
CA MET A 384 -45.39 2.94 29.24
C MET A 384 -44.23 2.47 28.34
N ARG A 385 -44.44 2.46 27.02
CA ARG A 385 -43.40 2.05 26.06
C ARG A 385 -42.17 2.97 26.06
N LEU A 386 -42.39 4.27 26.30
CA LEU A 386 -41.31 5.25 26.36
C LEU A 386 -40.55 5.16 27.69
N GLU A 387 -41.24 4.88 28.80
CA GLU A 387 -40.62 4.67 30.11
C GLU A 387 -39.74 3.41 30.17
N ASP A 388 -40.16 2.33 29.49
CA ASP A 388 -39.36 1.11 29.33
C ASP A 388 -38.12 1.32 28.44
N SER A 389 -38.07 2.43 27.70
CA SER A 389 -36.96 2.76 26.81
C SER A 389 -35.93 3.62 27.55
N ASP A 390 -34.82 3.03 27.99
CA ASP A 390 -33.66 3.78 28.48
C ASP A 390 -32.94 4.48 27.30
N ILE A 391 -32.82 5.81 27.38
CA ILE A 391 -32.28 6.71 26.34
C ILE A 391 -30.97 7.39 26.81
N SER A 392 -30.44 7.03 27.98
CA SER A 392 -29.18 7.61 28.46
C SER A 392 -28.04 7.37 27.46
N GLY A 393 -27.34 8.45 27.08
CA GLY A 393 -26.17 8.38 26.18
C GLY A 393 -26.47 8.31 24.67
N SER A 394 -27.70 8.60 24.23
CA SER A 394 -28.13 8.47 22.82
C SER A 394 -27.24 9.20 21.80
N GLY A 395 -26.75 10.40 22.14
CA GLY A 395 -25.89 11.19 21.27
C GLY A 395 -24.49 10.60 21.10
N GLU A 396 -23.93 9.99 22.15
CA GLU A 396 -22.61 9.35 22.10
C GLU A 396 -22.67 8.07 21.26
N ILE A 397 -23.70 7.26 21.44
CA ILE A 397 -23.92 6.01 20.66
C ILE A 397 -24.08 6.30 19.17
N GLN A 398 -24.88 7.32 18.80
CA GLN A 398 -25.06 7.70 17.39
C GLN A 398 -23.75 8.20 16.76
N LYS A 399 -22.95 8.95 17.52
CA LYS A 399 -21.65 9.44 17.08
C LYS A 399 -20.67 8.29 16.90
N GLU A 400 -20.56 7.39 17.88
CA GLU A 400 -19.68 6.22 17.84
C GLU A 400 -20.05 5.26 16.70
N TYR A 401 -21.34 5.03 16.47
CA TYR A 401 -21.81 4.23 15.32
C TYR A 401 -21.36 4.85 14.00
N ARG A 402 -21.51 6.17 13.85
CA ARG A 402 -21.10 6.88 12.63
C ARG A 402 -19.60 6.78 12.41
N GLU A 403 -18.78 7.09 13.41
CA GLU A 403 -17.32 7.04 13.32
C GLU A 403 -16.82 5.61 13.01
N THR A 404 -17.39 4.60 13.69
CA THR A 404 -17.02 3.19 13.47
C THR A 404 -17.45 2.70 12.09
N SER A 405 -18.64 3.11 11.63
CA SER A 405 -19.14 2.76 10.30
C SER A 405 -18.33 3.42 9.18
N GLU A 406 -17.93 4.68 9.36
CA GLU A 406 -17.05 5.37 8.41
C GLU A 406 -15.68 4.70 8.34
N ARG A 407 -15.15 4.24 9.48
CA ARG A 407 -13.91 3.48 9.55
C ARG A 407 -14.00 2.13 8.83
N ASP A 408 -15.08 1.35 9.02
CA ASP A 408 -15.25 0.08 8.30
C ASP A 408 -15.35 0.31 6.78
N ALA A 409 -16.11 1.33 6.36
CA ALA A 409 -16.23 1.70 4.95
C ALA A 409 -14.89 2.15 4.33
N PHE A 410 -14.03 2.79 5.12
CA PHE A 410 -12.66 3.13 4.71
C PHE A 410 -11.81 1.86 4.50
N LEU A 411 -11.81 0.95 5.48
CA LEU A 411 -11.05 -0.31 5.40
C LEU A 411 -11.53 -1.19 4.24
N GLU A 412 -12.82 -1.18 3.92
CA GLU A 412 -13.37 -1.88 2.77
C GLU A 412 -12.84 -1.34 1.43
N ARG A 413 -12.75 -0.01 1.30
CA ARG A 413 -12.14 0.61 0.11
C ARG A 413 -10.65 0.28 0.02
N GLU A 414 -9.95 0.33 1.15
CA GLU A 414 -8.52 -0.01 1.21
C GLU A 414 -8.27 -1.46 0.82
N LEU A 415 -9.08 -2.42 1.27
CA LEU A 415 -9.04 -3.82 0.81
C LEU A 415 -9.25 -3.92 -0.70
N SER A 416 -10.25 -3.22 -1.25
CA SER A 416 -10.51 -3.24 -2.70
C SER A 416 -9.32 -2.72 -3.50
N ASP A 417 -8.63 -1.70 -3.01
CA ASP A 417 -7.47 -1.12 -3.68
C ASP A 417 -6.21 -1.98 -3.52
N LEU A 418 -6.02 -2.63 -2.36
CA LEU A 418 -4.97 -3.63 -2.15
C LEU A 418 -5.17 -4.85 -3.05
N ASP A 419 -6.39 -5.35 -3.19
CA ASP A 419 -6.73 -6.47 -4.09
C ASP A 419 -6.44 -6.13 -5.55
N LYS A 420 -6.80 -4.92 -6.01
CA LYS A 420 -6.46 -4.46 -7.36
C LYS A 420 -4.94 -4.38 -7.55
N SER A 421 -4.22 -3.91 -6.53
CA SER A 421 -2.77 -3.80 -6.55
C SER A 421 -2.10 -5.18 -6.59
N ALA A 422 -2.60 -6.15 -5.81
CA ALA A 422 -2.14 -7.52 -5.83
C ALA A 422 -2.34 -8.17 -7.20
N LYS A 423 -3.53 -8.05 -7.79
CA LYS A 423 -3.82 -8.53 -9.16
C LYS A 423 -2.90 -7.90 -10.20
N SER A 424 -2.66 -6.59 -10.12
CA SER A 424 -1.74 -5.91 -11.03
C SER A 424 -0.30 -6.42 -10.87
N LEU A 425 0.16 -6.71 -9.65
CA LEU A 425 1.49 -7.27 -9.41
C LEU A 425 1.59 -8.70 -9.94
N GLU A 426 0.57 -9.54 -9.76
CA GLU A 426 0.51 -10.88 -10.35
C GLU A 426 0.60 -10.85 -11.88
N ASP A 427 -0.13 -9.94 -12.53
CA ASP A 427 -0.10 -9.78 -13.98
C ASP A 427 1.28 -9.32 -14.47
N ILE A 428 1.92 -8.41 -13.76
CA ILE A 428 3.30 -7.97 -14.05
C ILE A 428 4.28 -9.14 -13.91
N ILE A 429 4.15 -9.96 -12.86
CA ILE A 429 5.00 -11.13 -12.64
C ILE A 429 4.84 -12.12 -13.80
N LYS A 430 3.60 -12.44 -14.19
CA LYS A 430 3.30 -13.35 -15.32
C LYS A 430 3.84 -12.82 -16.65
N ASP A 431 3.72 -11.52 -16.92
CA ASP A 431 4.28 -10.90 -18.12
C ASP A 431 5.81 -10.96 -18.11
N LEU A 432 6.45 -10.70 -16.96
CA LEU A 432 7.90 -10.82 -16.80
C LEU A 432 8.39 -12.25 -17.01
N GLU A 433 7.71 -13.25 -16.46
CA GLU A 433 8.04 -14.68 -16.65
C GLU A 433 7.93 -15.11 -18.11
N ARG A 434 6.84 -14.71 -18.78
CA ARG A 434 6.65 -15.00 -20.19
C ARG A 434 7.74 -14.37 -21.05
N ARG A 435 8.09 -13.11 -20.78
CA ARG A 435 9.17 -12.41 -21.48
C ARG A 435 10.52 -13.06 -21.24
N LEU A 436 10.82 -13.40 -19.99
CA LEU A 436 12.05 -14.12 -19.62
C LEU A 436 12.19 -15.42 -20.41
N ALA A 437 11.14 -16.24 -20.47
CA ALA A 437 11.17 -17.50 -21.21
C ALA A 437 11.37 -17.30 -22.72
N VAL A 438 10.67 -16.34 -23.32
CA VAL A 438 10.78 -16.05 -24.77
C VAL A 438 12.17 -15.51 -25.12
N GLU A 439 12.67 -14.52 -24.38
CA GLU A 439 13.98 -13.93 -24.62
C GLU A 439 15.11 -14.93 -24.35
N PHE A 440 14.98 -15.78 -23.31
CA PHE A 440 15.94 -16.84 -23.03
C PHE A 440 16.01 -17.86 -24.17
N ASN A 441 14.87 -18.42 -24.62
CA ASN A 441 14.87 -19.41 -25.68
C ASN A 441 15.37 -18.83 -27.01
N THR A 442 14.94 -17.61 -27.35
CA THR A 442 15.41 -16.91 -28.57
C THR A 442 16.91 -16.60 -28.49
N GLY A 443 17.40 -16.22 -27.30
CA GLY A 443 18.81 -16.00 -27.05
C GLY A 443 19.61 -17.29 -27.16
N LEU A 444 19.13 -18.38 -26.57
CA LEU A 444 19.77 -19.68 -26.59
C LEU A 444 19.89 -20.26 -28.00
N GLU A 445 18.86 -20.11 -28.83
CA GLU A 445 18.91 -20.50 -30.26
C GLU A 445 20.01 -19.75 -31.02
N LYS A 446 20.15 -18.44 -30.78
CA LYS A 446 21.22 -17.63 -31.39
C LYS A 446 22.60 -18.06 -30.89
N ILE A 447 22.73 -18.32 -29.58
CA ILE A 447 23.98 -18.80 -28.99
C ILE A 447 24.36 -20.15 -29.59
N ASN A 448 23.43 -21.11 -29.69
CA ASN A 448 23.69 -22.42 -30.29
C ASN A 448 24.13 -22.32 -31.76
N LYS A 449 23.51 -21.42 -32.53
CA LYS A 449 23.90 -21.19 -33.93
C LYS A 449 25.34 -20.67 -34.04
N GLU A 450 25.71 -19.66 -33.25
CA GLU A 450 27.08 -19.13 -33.28
C GLU A 450 28.09 -20.10 -32.65
N PHE A 451 27.71 -20.82 -31.60
CA PHE A 451 28.55 -21.82 -30.94
C PHE A 451 28.91 -22.96 -31.88
N GLY A 452 27.91 -23.54 -32.58
CA GLY A 452 28.17 -24.57 -33.59
C GLY A 452 29.08 -24.08 -34.72
N LYS A 453 28.89 -22.86 -35.21
CA LYS A 453 29.73 -22.25 -36.26
C LYS A 453 31.17 -22.04 -35.81
N MET A 454 31.38 -21.45 -34.63
CA MET A 454 32.72 -21.22 -34.08
C MET A 454 33.43 -22.52 -33.75
N PHE A 455 32.70 -23.48 -33.17
CA PHE A 455 33.22 -24.80 -32.86
C PHE A 455 33.69 -25.52 -34.12
N ALA A 456 32.85 -25.58 -35.16
CA ALA A 456 33.22 -26.18 -36.43
C ALA A 456 34.43 -25.51 -37.08
N THR A 457 34.56 -24.18 -36.96
CA THR A 457 35.72 -23.43 -37.46
C THR A 457 37.00 -23.80 -36.72
N MET A 458 36.94 -23.96 -35.39
CA MET A 458 38.10 -24.32 -34.56
C MET A 458 38.57 -25.75 -34.77
N PHE A 459 37.64 -26.70 -34.90
CA PHE A 459 37.96 -28.12 -35.01
C PHE A 459 37.98 -28.66 -36.45
N GLY A 460 37.66 -27.81 -37.46
CA GLY A 460 37.56 -28.22 -38.86
C GLY A 460 36.36 -29.15 -39.12
N GLY A 461 35.29 -29.00 -38.34
CA GLY A 461 34.10 -29.85 -38.30
C GLY A 461 33.64 -30.13 -36.87
N GLY A 462 32.65 -31.01 -36.71
CA GLY A 462 32.03 -31.31 -35.42
C GLY A 462 30.83 -30.41 -35.10
N GLU A 463 30.15 -30.71 -34.00
CA GLU A 463 28.92 -30.05 -33.57
C GLU A 463 28.99 -29.76 -32.08
N ALA A 464 28.51 -28.60 -31.67
CA ALA A 464 28.41 -28.23 -30.27
C ALA A 464 27.14 -27.41 -30.03
N GLU A 465 26.38 -27.77 -29.00
CA GLU A 465 25.12 -27.13 -28.66
C GLU A 465 24.86 -27.21 -27.15
N PHE A 466 24.10 -26.25 -26.65
CA PHE A 466 23.46 -26.33 -25.35
C PHE A 466 22.14 -27.11 -25.43
N ILE A 467 21.89 -27.92 -24.41
CA ILE A 467 20.67 -28.69 -24.23
C ILE A 467 20.01 -28.27 -22.92
N LEU A 468 18.73 -27.90 -22.99
CA LEU A 468 17.95 -27.63 -21.79
C LEU A 468 17.67 -28.96 -21.07
N THR A 469 18.09 -29.07 -19.82
CA THR A 469 17.79 -30.23 -18.96
C THR A 469 16.81 -29.81 -17.86
N LYS A 470 15.96 -30.74 -17.44
CA LYS A 470 15.09 -30.56 -16.27
C LYS A 470 15.51 -31.60 -15.25
N GLU A 471 16.06 -31.15 -14.13
CA GLU A 471 16.41 -32.01 -13.01
C GLU A 471 15.35 -31.84 -11.92
N SER A 472 14.80 -32.96 -11.46
CA SER A 472 13.94 -32.98 -10.28
C SER A 472 14.84 -32.83 -9.06
N ALA A 473 14.79 -31.68 -8.39
CA ALA A 473 15.47 -31.55 -7.11
C ALA A 473 14.56 -32.13 -6.03
N GLU A 474 14.93 -33.30 -5.50
CA GLU A 474 14.36 -33.82 -4.26
C GLU A 474 14.93 -32.98 -3.10
N SER A 475 14.10 -32.12 -2.52
CA SER A 475 14.43 -31.41 -1.29
C SER A 475 14.50 -32.43 -0.15
N GLU A 476 15.65 -32.59 0.50
CA GLU A 476 15.75 -33.35 1.77
C GLU A 476 14.98 -32.60 2.86
N GLY A 477 13.68 -32.85 2.94
CA GLY A 477 12.75 -32.24 3.90
C GLY A 477 11.57 -31.56 3.21
N ASP A 478 10.39 -32.18 3.35
CA ASP A 478 9.02 -31.73 3.03
C ASP A 478 8.65 -31.42 1.55
N GLU A 479 7.95 -32.41 0.97
CA GLU A 479 6.85 -32.41 -0.04
C GLU A 479 6.73 -31.39 -1.21
N GLU A 480 7.75 -30.61 -1.58
CA GLU A 480 7.76 -29.91 -2.88
C GLU A 480 8.90 -30.38 -3.78
N VAL A 481 8.56 -31.15 -4.83
CA VAL A 481 9.46 -31.45 -5.95
C VAL A 481 9.62 -30.16 -6.76
N SER A 482 10.70 -29.43 -6.50
CA SER A 482 11.07 -28.29 -7.33
C SER A 482 11.75 -28.83 -8.60
N VAL A 483 11.14 -28.56 -9.76
CA VAL A 483 11.75 -28.88 -11.06
C VAL A 483 12.68 -27.73 -11.41
N GLU A 484 13.98 -27.95 -11.26
CA GLU A 484 14.98 -26.96 -11.64
C GLU A 484 15.41 -27.20 -13.09
N GLU A 485 15.35 -26.14 -13.88
CA GLU A 485 15.85 -26.16 -15.26
C GLU A 485 17.35 -25.84 -15.27
N GLY A 486 18.11 -26.65 -15.99
CA GLY A 486 19.54 -26.50 -16.20
C GLY A 486 19.90 -26.49 -17.68
N LEU A 487 21.19 -26.32 -17.94
CA LEU A 487 21.75 -26.23 -19.26
C LEU A 487 22.97 -27.14 -19.37
N ASP A 488 22.87 -28.21 -20.15
CA ASP A 488 23.98 -29.10 -20.44
C ASP A 488 24.67 -28.75 -21.77
N ILE A 489 25.92 -29.17 -21.95
CA ILE A 489 26.70 -28.91 -23.16
C ILE A 489 27.00 -30.23 -23.85
N LYS A 490 26.52 -30.37 -25.08
CA LYS A 490 26.83 -31.51 -25.93
C LYS A 490 27.84 -31.11 -26.98
N VAL A 491 28.92 -31.90 -27.07
CA VAL A 491 30.02 -31.66 -28.00
C VAL A 491 30.35 -32.95 -28.74
N SER A 492 30.49 -32.86 -30.06
CA SER A 492 30.85 -33.95 -30.96
C SER A 492 32.05 -33.53 -31.82
N LEU A 493 33.18 -34.22 -31.67
CA LEU A 493 34.37 -33.97 -32.49
C LEU A 493 34.32 -34.84 -33.76
N PRO A 494 34.77 -34.34 -34.93
CA PRO A 494 34.64 -35.02 -36.22
C PRO A 494 35.32 -36.40 -36.30
N LYS A 495 36.28 -36.70 -35.41
CA LYS A 495 37.01 -37.98 -35.37
C LYS A 495 36.89 -38.73 -34.04
N LYS A 496 36.10 -38.24 -33.08
CA LYS A 496 36.05 -38.77 -31.71
C LYS A 496 34.66 -38.61 -31.10
N LYS A 497 34.05 -39.73 -30.69
CA LYS A 497 32.83 -39.70 -29.87
C LYS A 497 33.20 -39.43 -28.42
N ILE A 498 32.72 -38.33 -27.88
CA ILE A 498 32.97 -37.92 -26.50
C ILE A 498 31.67 -38.16 -25.71
N LYS A 499 31.76 -38.87 -24.58
CA LYS A 499 30.60 -39.12 -23.70
C LYS A 499 30.43 -38.06 -22.62
N SER A 500 31.51 -37.37 -22.24
CA SER A 500 31.51 -36.32 -21.21
C SER A 500 32.58 -35.28 -21.53
N LEU A 501 32.31 -34.02 -21.19
CA LEU A 501 33.28 -32.90 -21.32
C LEU A 501 34.62 -33.19 -20.63
N MET A 502 34.64 -34.06 -19.61
CA MET A 502 35.86 -34.49 -18.92
C MET A 502 36.83 -35.30 -19.79
N MET A 503 36.36 -35.84 -20.93
CA MET A 503 37.17 -36.65 -21.86
C MET A 503 37.87 -35.81 -22.95
N LEU A 504 37.71 -34.49 -22.92
CA LEU A 504 38.44 -33.54 -23.77
C LEU A 504 39.90 -33.41 -23.30
N SER A 505 40.84 -33.30 -24.23
CA SER A 505 42.22 -32.93 -23.88
C SER A 505 42.29 -31.47 -23.40
N GLY A 506 43.38 -31.08 -22.73
CA GLY A 506 43.54 -29.71 -22.23
C GLY A 506 43.40 -28.64 -23.31
N GLY A 507 43.96 -28.86 -24.51
CA GLY A 507 43.82 -27.96 -25.66
C GLY A 507 42.41 -27.95 -26.25
N GLU A 508 41.77 -29.11 -26.41
CA GLU A 508 40.39 -29.21 -26.91
C GLU A 508 39.40 -28.52 -25.94
N ARG A 509 39.61 -28.68 -24.64
CA ARG A 509 38.79 -28.05 -23.59
C ARG A 509 38.96 -26.53 -23.60
N ALA A 510 40.19 -26.03 -23.78
CA ALA A 510 40.45 -24.60 -23.91
C ALA A 510 39.77 -24.01 -25.15
N LEU A 511 39.88 -24.66 -26.33
CA LEU A 511 39.24 -24.20 -27.57
C LEU A 511 37.71 -24.22 -27.48
N THR A 512 37.15 -25.27 -26.89
CA THR A 512 35.69 -25.39 -26.67
C THR A 512 35.19 -24.27 -25.76
N SER A 513 35.91 -24.01 -24.67
CA SER A 513 35.60 -22.93 -23.72
C SER A 513 35.60 -21.55 -24.38
N ILE A 514 36.64 -21.29 -25.19
CA ILE A 514 36.78 -20.02 -25.91
C ILE A 514 35.66 -19.86 -26.93
N ALA A 515 35.39 -20.90 -27.74
CA ALA A 515 34.30 -20.89 -28.70
C ALA A 515 32.95 -20.61 -28.03
N LEU A 516 32.71 -21.19 -26.85
CA LEU A 516 31.49 -20.98 -26.08
C LEU A 516 31.36 -19.54 -25.59
N ILE A 517 32.40 -19.01 -24.96
CA ILE A 517 32.40 -17.64 -24.44
C ILE A 517 32.22 -16.63 -25.58
N PHE A 518 32.86 -16.89 -26.72
CA PHE A 518 32.76 -16.05 -27.90
C PHE A 518 31.36 -16.11 -28.52
N ALA A 519 30.73 -17.27 -28.57
CA ALA A 519 29.36 -17.43 -29.05
C ALA A 519 28.36 -16.68 -28.16
N ILE A 520 28.49 -16.82 -26.84
CA ILE A 520 27.70 -16.08 -25.86
C ILE A 520 27.90 -14.57 -26.06
N SER A 521 29.15 -14.13 -26.22
CA SER A 521 29.50 -12.72 -26.42
C SER A 521 28.96 -12.17 -27.74
N GLN A 522 28.73 -12.95 -28.79
CA GLN A 522 28.17 -12.40 -30.04
C GLN A 522 26.67 -12.09 -29.98
N VAL A 523 25.92 -12.78 -29.12
CA VAL A 523 24.47 -12.54 -29.01
C VAL A 523 24.16 -11.24 -28.28
N ASN A 524 24.99 -10.89 -27.31
CA ASN A 524 24.94 -9.61 -26.60
C ASN A 524 26.37 -9.04 -26.45
N PRO A 525 26.92 -8.41 -27.50
CA PRO A 525 28.32 -8.00 -27.54
C PRO A 525 28.64 -6.95 -26.50
N PRO A 526 29.53 -7.25 -25.54
CA PRO A 526 29.99 -6.24 -24.61
C PRO A 526 30.81 -5.19 -25.37
N PRO A 527 30.89 -3.96 -24.85
CA PRO A 527 31.62 -2.89 -25.53
C PRO A 527 33.12 -3.19 -25.68
N PHE A 528 33.69 -3.92 -24.72
CA PHE A 528 35.06 -4.43 -24.77
C PHE A 528 35.17 -5.81 -24.11
N ILE A 529 36.22 -6.56 -24.47
CA ILE A 529 36.57 -7.86 -23.90
C ILE A 529 38.08 -7.89 -23.64
N ILE A 530 38.47 -8.43 -22.49
CA ILE A 530 39.86 -8.62 -22.07
C ILE A 530 40.15 -10.12 -22.04
N LEU A 531 41.15 -10.56 -22.81
CA LEU A 531 41.56 -11.96 -22.91
C LEU A 531 42.95 -12.11 -22.28
N ASP A 532 43.02 -12.65 -21.06
CA ASP A 532 44.26 -12.80 -20.29
C ASP A 532 44.81 -14.23 -20.39
N GLU A 533 45.85 -14.40 -21.22
CA GLU A 533 46.57 -15.65 -21.45
C GLU A 533 45.67 -16.82 -21.89
N THR A 534 44.55 -16.54 -22.56
CA THR A 534 43.59 -17.56 -23.00
C THR A 534 44.16 -18.50 -24.08
N ASP A 535 45.21 -18.08 -24.77
CA ASP A 535 45.91 -18.83 -25.81
C ASP A 535 47.15 -19.60 -25.30
N ALA A 536 47.44 -19.55 -23.99
CA ALA A 536 48.65 -20.13 -23.41
C ALA A 536 48.75 -21.67 -23.56
N ALA A 537 47.61 -22.36 -23.66
CA ALA A 537 47.55 -23.82 -23.80
C ALA A 537 47.43 -24.30 -25.26
N LEU A 538 47.51 -23.38 -26.24
CA LEU A 538 47.31 -23.69 -27.65
C LEU A 538 48.64 -23.97 -28.35
N ASP A 539 48.64 -24.96 -29.24
CA ASP A 539 49.73 -25.17 -30.20
C ASP A 539 49.67 -24.11 -31.31
N GLU A 540 50.70 -24.06 -32.16
CA GLU A 540 50.82 -23.04 -33.21
C GLU A 540 49.66 -23.07 -34.21
N SER A 541 49.22 -24.27 -34.60
CA SER A 541 48.08 -24.45 -35.53
C SER A 541 46.77 -23.93 -34.95
N ASN A 542 46.46 -24.24 -33.69
CA ASN A 542 45.23 -23.76 -33.06
C ASN A 542 45.33 -22.29 -32.62
N SER A 543 46.54 -21.79 -32.36
CA SER A 543 46.79 -20.36 -32.11
C SER A 543 46.43 -19.50 -33.30
N LYS A 544 46.70 -19.97 -34.53
CA LYS A 544 46.28 -19.28 -35.75
C LYS A 544 44.76 -19.18 -35.87
N LYS A 545 44.05 -20.28 -35.64
CA LYS A 545 42.57 -20.31 -35.66
C LYS A 545 41.96 -19.41 -34.58
N TYR A 546 42.58 -19.39 -33.40
CA TYR A 546 42.21 -18.48 -32.32
C TYR A 546 42.38 -17.01 -32.75
N GLY A 547 43.51 -16.67 -33.39
CA GLY A 547 43.73 -15.34 -33.97
C GLY A 547 42.66 -14.93 -34.99
N ASP A 548 42.21 -15.86 -35.84
CA ASP A 548 41.13 -15.61 -36.80
C ASP A 548 39.78 -15.33 -36.10
N LEU A 549 39.50 -16.00 -34.97
CA LEU A 549 38.30 -15.72 -34.17
C LEU A 549 38.36 -14.34 -33.49
N VAL A 550 39.52 -13.98 -32.94
CA VAL A 550 39.76 -12.65 -32.36
C VAL A 550 39.49 -11.56 -33.39
N GLU A 551 39.89 -11.76 -34.64
CA GLU A 551 39.61 -10.82 -35.73
C GLU A 551 38.12 -10.75 -36.12
N ILE A 552 37.38 -11.84 -36.01
CA ILE A 552 35.92 -11.82 -36.22
C ILE A 552 35.21 -11.05 -35.09
N LEU A 553 35.66 -11.24 -33.85
CA LEU A 553 35.08 -10.58 -32.68
C LEU A 553 35.38 -9.08 -32.64
N SER A 554 36.56 -8.66 -33.09
CA SER A 554 36.96 -7.24 -33.07
C SER A 554 36.03 -6.33 -33.90
N LYS A 555 35.24 -6.92 -34.80
CA LYS A 555 34.21 -6.21 -35.58
C LYS A 555 33.02 -5.75 -34.73
N HIS A 556 32.79 -6.38 -33.58
CA HIS A 556 31.63 -6.15 -32.70
C HIS A 556 32.04 -5.54 -31.35
N SER A 557 33.17 -5.98 -30.80
CA SER A 557 33.67 -5.58 -29.48
C SER A 557 35.13 -5.17 -29.56
N GLN A 558 35.53 -4.17 -28.77
CA GLN A 558 36.95 -3.83 -28.62
C GLN A 558 37.69 -4.93 -27.85
N LEU A 559 38.87 -5.36 -28.31
CA LEU A 559 39.61 -6.47 -27.71
C LEU A 559 40.92 -6.00 -27.10
N ILE A 560 41.17 -6.40 -25.85
CA ILE A 560 42.44 -6.25 -25.16
C ILE A 560 43.00 -7.64 -24.90
N LEU A 561 44.07 -7.99 -25.60
CA LEU A 561 44.72 -9.30 -25.53
C LEU A 561 45.93 -9.19 -24.60
N ILE A 562 46.03 -10.01 -23.57
CA ILE A 562 47.26 -10.17 -22.80
C ILE A 562 47.83 -11.54 -23.18
N THR A 563 48.91 -11.53 -23.96
CA THR A 563 49.44 -12.76 -24.56
C THR A 563 50.96 -12.70 -24.74
N HIS A 564 51.55 -13.88 -24.88
CA HIS A 564 52.94 -14.09 -25.31
C HIS A 564 53.01 -14.85 -26.65
N ASN A 565 51.86 -15.18 -27.26
CA ASN A 565 51.75 -15.95 -28.48
C ASN A 565 51.89 -15.05 -29.72
N ARG A 566 52.85 -15.37 -30.60
CA ARG A 566 53.18 -14.56 -31.77
C ARG A 566 52.04 -14.47 -32.77
N GLU A 567 51.28 -15.54 -32.96
CA GLU A 567 50.15 -15.57 -33.89
C GLU A 567 49.05 -14.62 -33.42
N THR A 568 48.68 -14.66 -32.15
CA THR A 568 47.69 -13.75 -31.56
C THR A 568 48.17 -12.29 -31.57
N MET A 569 49.43 -12.04 -31.23
CA MET A 569 50.03 -10.71 -31.25
C MET A 569 49.97 -10.06 -32.63
N SER A 570 50.14 -10.85 -33.71
CA SER A 570 50.13 -10.34 -35.09
C SER A 570 48.81 -9.71 -35.53
N ARG A 571 47.70 -10.00 -34.81
CA ARG A 571 46.37 -9.46 -35.12
C ARG A 571 46.09 -8.11 -34.44
N ALA A 572 46.95 -7.67 -33.55
CA ALA A 572 46.77 -6.40 -32.85
C ALA A 572 47.30 -5.22 -33.68
N GLY A 573 46.50 -4.15 -33.78
CA GLY A 573 46.96 -2.90 -34.40
C GLY A 573 47.96 -2.14 -33.52
N ILE A 574 47.90 -2.35 -32.20
CA ILE A 574 48.77 -1.69 -31.21
C ILE A 574 49.26 -2.71 -30.20
N ILE A 575 50.55 -2.64 -29.89
CA ILE A 575 51.19 -3.51 -28.90
C ILE A 575 51.82 -2.68 -27.78
N TYR A 576 51.43 -3.01 -26.56
CA TYR A 576 51.98 -2.49 -25.32
C TYR A 576 52.91 -3.52 -24.69
N GLY A 577 54.22 -3.27 -24.80
CA GLY A 577 55.26 -4.02 -24.11
C GLY A 577 55.33 -3.64 -22.64
N VAL A 578 55.02 -4.57 -21.75
CA VAL A 578 55.26 -4.45 -20.31
C VAL A 578 56.57 -5.14 -19.99
N THR A 579 57.53 -4.37 -19.45
CA THR A 579 58.84 -4.89 -19.04
C THR A 579 59.03 -4.64 -17.55
N MET A 580 59.82 -5.50 -16.91
CA MET A 580 60.20 -5.33 -15.52
C MET A 580 61.72 -5.35 -15.43
N GLY A 581 62.30 -4.27 -14.91
CA GLY A 581 63.73 -4.18 -14.67
C GLY A 581 64.14 -4.86 -13.35
N SER A 582 65.42 -4.77 -13.01
CA SER A 582 65.96 -5.25 -11.73
C SER A 582 65.33 -4.60 -10.49
N SER A 583 64.66 -3.46 -10.67
CA SER A 583 63.91 -2.78 -9.61
C SER A 583 62.56 -3.42 -9.27
N GLY A 584 62.08 -4.41 -10.02
CA GLY A 584 60.74 -5.01 -9.81
C GLY A 584 59.57 -4.10 -10.20
N VAL A 585 59.84 -2.90 -10.73
CA VAL A 585 58.83 -1.95 -11.20
C VAL A 585 58.50 -2.25 -12.66
N SER A 586 57.21 -2.44 -12.97
CA SER A 586 56.72 -2.56 -14.34
C SER A 586 56.84 -1.20 -15.06
N LYS A 587 57.38 -1.23 -16.28
CA LYS A 587 57.46 -0.09 -17.20
C LYS A 587 56.71 -0.41 -18.48
N LEU A 588 56.00 0.59 -18.98
CA LEU A 588 55.30 0.51 -20.25
C LEU A 588 56.19 0.98 -21.40
N LEU A 589 56.20 0.22 -22.49
CA LEU A 589 56.72 0.57 -23.80
C LEU A 589 55.59 0.39 -24.81
N SER A 590 55.30 1.37 -25.66
CA SER A 590 54.25 1.25 -26.68
C SER A 590 54.86 1.21 -28.08
N ILE A 591 54.34 0.35 -28.93
CA ILE A 591 54.67 0.26 -30.36
C ILE A 591 53.34 0.20 -31.12
N SER A 592 53.08 1.18 -31.99
CA SER A 592 51.96 1.16 -32.93
C SER A 592 52.43 0.60 -34.27
N PHE A 593 51.77 -0.46 -34.77
CA PHE A 593 52.14 -1.07 -36.06
C PHE A 593 51.78 -0.18 -37.24
N ASP A 594 50.64 0.51 -37.17
CA ASP A 594 50.20 1.42 -38.23
C ASP A 594 51.20 2.58 -38.42
N GLN A 595 51.74 3.12 -37.32
CA GLN A 595 52.77 4.17 -37.37
C GLN A 595 54.15 3.63 -37.79
N ALA A 596 54.49 2.39 -37.42
CA ALA A 596 55.76 1.79 -37.80
C ALA A 596 55.84 1.49 -39.32
N VAL A 597 54.71 1.15 -39.96
CA VAL A 597 54.63 0.92 -41.41
C VAL A 597 54.69 2.24 -42.20
N GLU A 598 54.17 3.35 -41.67
CA GLU A 598 54.31 4.68 -42.30
C GLU A 598 55.75 5.24 -42.22
N VAL A 599 56.50 4.94 -41.16
CA VAL A 599 57.90 5.39 -41.00
C VAL A 599 58.89 4.50 -41.77
N ALA A 600 58.48 3.30 -42.16
CA ALA A 600 59.31 2.34 -42.92
C ALA A 600 59.11 2.40 -44.45
N LYS A 601 58.24 3.27 -44.95
CA LYS A 601 58.16 3.67 -46.36
C LYS A 601 58.93 4.97 -46.58
#